data_AF-A0A352DCJ9-F1
#
_entry.id   AF-A0A352DCJ9-F1
#
_cell.length_a   1.000
_cell.length_b   1.000
_cell.length_c   1.000
_cell.angle_alpha   90.00
_cell.angle_beta   90.00
_cell.angle_gamma   90.00
#
_symmetry.space_group_name_H-M   'P 1'
#
loop_
_entity.id
_entity.type
_entity.pdbx_description
1 polymer ?
#
loop_
_entity_poly.entity_id
_entity_poly.type
_entity_poly.pdbx_seq_one_letter_code
_entity_poly.pdbx_strand_id
1 'polypeptide(L)'
;MNLIKRLMMTGVVFAPALMAAAAPLFAAPSLLSPAAAAAAVSQSPALSAADLTLGASVQYHFQVDTVQTMDSQGGSPQGDFDQTSAQVFASSGAFSGQDSTITVTGDAYNSLSTATFAFYSSSARLSANTLYYWRARAKPSGGAYGAWSGTASFTTGEFAAPAPVNNIFIGNVSISSPTDSSAVITFNIRENNVSTGTSPGGGEYNTADWIFVKFSTQAGADGSWNHAALTGGSVGAGAAFTAASDNMGVFLNHTAAQSLWSSTVTLTWNYAAGGATAANSAMVKVFAVSMVRVPSGSFVYNAGGIGGSLYNNYGGGAQATVASANDIPTGAPAGWPNGYNSFYIGRYEITQGQYADFLNTVWSSTAAVLYYSGVANGHNMTNSGTYPNKYAAVDRNAAKNYLSVSDAWSYMSWAGLRPITEMEFEKAGRDINGDTRTYPWGNTAPDILTYTPPNEGGTCISKYLNYNNTAGCTKVLDVGRYMSGDMYRTAAETGASPWGIPDLAGNVWEFILNSSYASVPANGTGTVYWPGGWPVPGATNAGLRGGGWSYIASYVRVSDRYFTSWANTSRSSSFGARCARTP
;
A
#
# COMPACT_ATOMS: atom_id res chain seq x y z
N MET A 1 14.62 -4.24 -23.88
CA MET A 1 14.85 -3.24 -24.94
C MET A 1 13.91 -2.08 -24.66
N ASN A 2 14.48 -0.91 -24.35
CA ASN A 2 13.88 0.43 -24.23
C ASN A 2 12.62 0.61 -23.35
N LEU A 3 12.81 0.64 -22.03
CA LEU A 3 11.82 1.25 -21.12
C LEU A 3 12.12 2.74 -20.97
N ILE A 4 11.35 3.53 -21.70
CA ILE A 4 11.32 4.98 -21.72
C ILE A 4 10.68 5.49 -20.40
N LYS A 5 11.40 6.32 -19.62
CA LYS A 5 10.95 6.82 -18.29
C LYS A 5 10.68 8.33 -18.34
N ARG A 6 9.47 8.73 -17.96
CA ARG A 6 8.88 10.09 -18.06
C ARG A 6 9.45 11.08 -17.04
N LEU A 7 9.63 12.33 -17.46
CA LEU A 7 9.66 13.53 -16.63
C LEU A 7 8.49 14.43 -17.09
N MET A 8 7.73 15.06 -16.19
CA MET A 8 6.61 15.98 -16.52
C MET A 8 6.90 17.38 -15.95
N MET A 9 6.69 18.43 -16.75
CA MET A 9 6.82 19.85 -16.35
C MET A 9 5.66 20.69 -16.94
N THR A 10 5.10 21.62 -16.16
CA THR A 10 3.96 22.51 -16.53
C THR A 10 4.36 24.00 -16.49
N GLY A 11 3.79 24.86 -17.37
CA GLY A 11 4.05 26.31 -17.42
C GLY A 11 2.78 27.18 -17.52
N VAL A 12 2.88 28.48 -17.18
CA VAL A 12 1.80 29.51 -17.20
C VAL A 12 2.31 30.81 -17.85
N VAL A 13 1.46 31.58 -18.56
CA VAL A 13 1.76 32.89 -19.21
C VAL A 13 0.71 33.97 -18.84
N PHE A 14 1.03 35.27 -18.92
CA PHE A 14 0.08 36.41 -18.93
C PHE A 14 0.52 37.49 -19.96
N ALA A 15 -0.43 38.32 -20.43
CA ALA A 15 -0.38 39.19 -21.62
C ALA A 15 -0.26 40.73 -21.30
N PRO A 16 -0.50 41.67 -22.26
CA PRO A 16 0.47 42.41 -23.09
C PRO A 16 0.58 43.92 -22.75
N ALA A 17 1.60 44.62 -23.29
CA ALA A 17 1.63 46.09 -23.34
C ALA A 17 2.00 46.61 -24.74
N LEU A 18 1.14 47.46 -25.31
CA LEU A 18 1.39 48.27 -26.50
C LEU A 18 2.50 49.31 -26.21
N MET A 19 3.50 49.46 -27.10
CA MET A 19 3.89 50.75 -27.72
C MET A 19 5.15 50.64 -28.61
N ALA A 20 4.99 51.11 -29.85
CA ALA A 20 5.91 51.85 -30.73
C ALA A 20 7.43 51.52 -30.82
N ALA A 21 7.81 51.17 -32.06
CA ALA A 21 8.97 51.60 -32.86
C ALA A 21 10.42 51.56 -32.29
N ALA A 22 11.28 51.01 -33.15
CA ALA A 22 12.75 50.91 -33.12
C ALA A 22 13.32 49.63 -32.46
N ALA A 23 14.05 48.84 -33.26
CA ALA A 23 14.84 47.71 -32.78
C ALA A 23 15.93 48.18 -31.81
N PRO A 24 16.14 47.48 -30.67
CA PRO A 24 17.42 46.80 -30.50
C PRO A 24 17.35 45.47 -29.71
N LEU A 25 18.33 44.58 -29.96
CA LEU A 25 18.88 43.49 -29.10
C LEU A 25 17.89 42.69 -28.23
N PHE A 26 17.69 41.40 -28.56
CA PHE A 26 16.94 40.43 -27.75
C PHE A 26 17.43 40.40 -26.30
N ALA A 27 16.56 40.72 -25.35
CA ALA A 27 16.82 40.64 -23.91
C ALA A 27 16.75 39.18 -23.41
N ALA A 28 17.52 38.87 -22.36
CA ALA A 28 17.47 37.57 -21.68
C ALA A 28 16.08 37.35 -21.02
N PRO A 29 15.56 36.10 -21.00
CA PRO A 29 14.26 35.81 -20.37
C PRO A 29 14.30 36.08 -18.86
N SER A 30 13.27 36.73 -18.33
CA SER A 30 13.11 37.01 -16.90
C SER A 30 12.23 35.97 -16.20
N LEU A 31 12.60 35.62 -14.96
CA LEU A 31 11.89 34.66 -14.11
C LEU A 31 10.80 35.41 -13.33
N LEU A 32 9.54 34.98 -13.43
CA LEU A 32 8.42 35.51 -12.62
C LEU A 32 7.96 34.46 -11.58
N SER A 33 7.58 34.91 -10.40
CA SER A 33 7.02 34.06 -9.33
C SER A 33 5.54 33.68 -9.63
N PRO A 34 5.13 32.42 -9.42
CA PRO A 34 3.77 31.96 -9.71
C PRO A 34 2.73 32.29 -8.62
N ALA A 35 1.44 32.31 -9.00
CA ALA A 35 0.29 32.49 -8.11
C ALA A 35 -0.09 31.19 -7.37
N ALA A 36 -0.61 31.33 -6.14
CA ALA A 36 -0.90 30.25 -5.21
C ALA A 36 -2.01 29.29 -5.69
N ALA A 37 -1.64 28.07 -6.11
CA ALA A 37 -2.52 26.86 -6.14
C ALA A 37 -1.85 25.54 -6.63
N ALA A 38 -0.60 25.53 -7.14
CA ALA A 38 0.00 24.29 -7.69
C ALA A 38 0.90 23.56 -6.67
N ALA A 39 0.32 22.67 -5.88
CA ALA A 39 1.03 21.85 -4.88
C ALA A 39 1.03 20.36 -5.27
N ALA A 40 1.86 19.96 -6.25
CA ALA A 40 2.28 18.56 -6.51
C ALA A 40 3.22 18.38 -7.72
N VAL A 41 3.59 19.45 -8.43
CA VAL A 41 4.48 19.40 -9.62
C VAL A 41 5.65 20.36 -9.38
N SER A 42 6.89 19.98 -9.73
CA SER A 42 8.01 20.92 -9.73
C SER A 42 7.69 22.09 -10.65
N GLN A 43 7.62 23.29 -10.07
CA GLN A 43 7.23 24.51 -10.76
C GLN A 43 8.37 24.95 -11.69
N SER A 44 8.13 24.92 -13.00
CA SER A 44 9.06 25.40 -14.03
C SER A 44 8.96 26.92 -14.19
N PRO A 45 10.05 27.65 -14.46
CA PRO A 45 9.94 28.99 -15.00
C PRO A 45 9.28 28.97 -16.38
N ALA A 46 8.46 29.99 -16.69
CA ALA A 46 7.94 30.19 -18.03
C ALA A 46 9.08 30.62 -18.98
N LEU A 47 9.27 29.90 -20.10
CA LEU A 47 10.13 30.34 -21.19
C LEU A 47 9.31 31.27 -22.10
N SER A 48 9.54 32.58 -21.98
CA SER A 48 9.06 33.56 -22.95
C SER A 48 9.84 33.39 -24.27
N ALA A 49 9.25 32.71 -25.26
CA ALA A 49 9.70 32.88 -26.62
C ALA A 49 9.15 34.24 -27.12
N ALA A 50 10.03 35.22 -27.29
CA ALA A 50 9.66 36.51 -27.86
C ALA A 50 9.06 36.29 -29.27
N ASP A 51 7.83 36.76 -29.46
CA ASP A 51 7.07 36.85 -30.71
C ASP A 51 7.25 35.68 -31.69
N LEU A 52 6.74 34.50 -31.32
CA LEU A 52 6.53 33.43 -32.28
C LEU A 52 5.25 33.71 -33.07
N THR A 53 5.41 34.17 -34.30
CA THR A 53 4.31 34.34 -35.26
C THR A 53 3.72 32.97 -35.63
N LEU A 54 2.43 32.96 -35.98
CA LEU A 54 1.71 31.78 -36.47
C LEU A 54 2.51 31.10 -37.61
N GLY A 55 2.82 29.82 -37.49
CA GLY A 55 3.63 29.08 -38.48
C GLY A 55 5.16 29.13 -38.27
N ALA A 56 5.65 29.77 -37.20
CA ALA A 56 7.06 29.69 -36.83
C ALA A 56 7.45 28.27 -36.41
N SER A 57 8.69 27.86 -36.73
CA SER A 57 9.25 26.57 -36.32
C SER A 57 10.37 26.78 -35.31
N VAL A 58 10.34 26.09 -34.17
CA VAL A 58 11.33 26.25 -33.09
C VAL A 58 11.94 24.90 -32.69
N GLN A 59 13.22 24.91 -32.37
CA GLN A 59 13.94 23.80 -31.73
C GLN A 59 14.40 24.24 -30.35
N TYR A 60 14.23 23.36 -29.37
CA TYR A 60 14.68 23.55 -28.00
C TYR A 60 15.86 22.66 -27.66
N HIS A 61 16.72 23.18 -26.79
CA HIS A 61 17.85 22.45 -26.23
C HIS A 61 17.79 22.59 -24.70
N PHE A 62 17.82 21.46 -24.00
CA PHE A 62 17.80 21.35 -22.54
C PHE A 62 19.09 20.76 -21.99
N GLN A 63 19.50 21.24 -20.82
CA GLN A 63 20.60 20.65 -20.05
C GLN A 63 20.13 20.35 -18.63
N VAL A 64 20.62 19.24 -18.08
CA VAL A 64 20.34 18.77 -16.71
C VAL A 64 21.65 18.32 -16.06
N ASP A 65 21.88 18.73 -14.80
CA ASP A 65 23.08 18.38 -14.06
C ASP A 65 22.83 18.37 -12.54
N THR A 66 23.75 17.83 -11.75
CA THR A 66 23.69 17.86 -10.27
C THR A 66 24.31 19.12 -9.67
N VAL A 67 24.96 19.95 -10.48
CA VAL A 67 25.62 21.20 -10.05
C VAL A 67 24.91 22.40 -10.67
N GLN A 68 24.63 23.43 -9.88
CA GLN A 68 23.89 24.63 -10.30
C GLN A 68 24.55 25.39 -11.46
N THR A 69 25.87 25.32 -11.57
CA THR A 69 26.64 25.96 -12.65
C THR A 69 26.44 25.27 -14.00
N MET A 70 25.95 24.02 -14.01
CA MET A 70 26.09 23.05 -15.11
C MET A 70 27.58 22.74 -15.39
N ASP A 71 27.91 21.55 -15.90
CA ASP A 71 29.27 21.05 -16.21
C ASP A 71 30.00 20.36 -15.04
N SER A 72 29.33 19.42 -14.37
CA SER A 72 29.80 18.75 -13.14
C SER A 72 31.11 17.93 -13.25
N GLN A 73 31.69 17.74 -14.44
CA GLN A 73 32.94 16.99 -14.62
C GLN A 73 34.03 17.72 -15.43
N GLY A 74 33.99 19.06 -15.53
CA GLY A 74 34.95 19.80 -16.37
C GLY A 74 34.79 19.53 -17.88
N GLY A 75 33.65 18.92 -18.23
CA GLY A 75 33.12 18.63 -19.56
C GLY A 75 31.59 18.55 -19.43
N SER A 76 30.89 18.52 -20.57
CA SER A 76 29.44 18.75 -20.75
C SER A 76 28.49 18.22 -19.66
N PRO A 77 27.28 18.80 -19.52
CA PRO A 77 26.34 18.41 -18.46
C PRO A 77 25.93 16.95 -18.49
N GLN A 78 25.52 16.43 -17.33
CA GLN A 78 25.11 15.03 -17.17
C GLN A 78 24.01 14.59 -18.14
N GLY A 79 23.11 15.51 -18.49
CA GLY A 79 22.19 15.37 -19.61
C GLY A 79 22.26 16.60 -20.50
N ASP A 80 22.46 16.37 -21.80
CA ASP A 80 22.44 17.39 -22.85
C ASP A 80 21.50 16.88 -23.96
N PHE A 81 20.38 17.56 -24.14
CA PHE A 81 19.32 17.15 -25.05
C PHE A 81 19.04 18.26 -26.06
N ASP A 82 19.35 17.98 -27.32
CA ASP A 82 19.03 18.83 -28.46
C ASP A 82 17.85 18.22 -29.23
N GLN A 83 16.78 18.98 -29.44
CA GLN A 83 15.67 18.51 -30.28
C GLN A 83 16.14 18.33 -31.73
N THR A 84 16.10 17.09 -32.20
CA THR A 84 16.57 16.69 -33.54
C THR A 84 15.74 17.26 -34.70
N SER A 85 14.53 17.78 -34.45
CA SER A 85 13.66 18.34 -35.48
C SER A 85 12.87 19.55 -34.97
N ALA A 86 12.71 20.56 -35.81
CA ALA A 86 11.96 21.78 -35.49
C ALA A 86 10.45 21.52 -35.49
N GLN A 87 9.74 22.10 -34.51
CA GLN A 87 8.30 21.97 -34.42
C GLN A 87 7.58 23.24 -34.87
N VAL A 88 6.56 23.08 -35.72
CA VAL A 88 5.76 24.17 -36.28
C VAL A 88 4.62 24.51 -35.32
N PHE A 89 4.45 25.79 -34.98
CA PHE A 89 3.30 26.27 -34.23
C PHE A 89 2.09 26.43 -35.17
N ALA A 90 1.15 25.48 -35.13
CA ALA A 90 -0.02 25.46 -36.02
C ALA A 90 -1.13 26.43 -35.61
N SER A 91 -1.14 26.87 -34.34
CA SER A 91 -2.00 27.94 -33.82
C SER A 91 -1.35 28.55 -32.56
N SER A 92 -1.84 29.68 -32.07
CA SER A 92 -1.42 30.24 -30.78
C SER A 92 -1.72 29.24 -29.66
N GLY A 93 -0.77 28.35 -29.37
CA GLY A 93 -0.77 27.47 -28.21
C GLY A 93 -0.74 25.95 -28.43
N ALA A 94 -0.61 25.41 -29.65
CA ALA A 94 -0.55 23.95 -29.83
C ALA A 94 0.53 23.47 -30.84
N PHE A 95 1.28 22.44 -30.41
CA PHE A 95 2.29 21.71 -31.18
C PHE A 95 1.71 20.47 -31.87
N SER A 96 2.32 20.04 -32.99
CA SER A 96 2.00 18.79 -33.71
C SER A 96 3.26 17.99 -34.04
N GLY A 97 3.33 16.74 -33.58
CA GLY A 97 4.36 15.73 -33.89
C GLY A 97 5.54 15.76 -32.90
N GLN A 98 6.12 14.68 -32.39
CA GLN A 98 6.25 13.32 -32.90
C GLN A 98 6.06 12.30 -31.74
N ASP A 99 5.41 11.17 -32.06
CA ASP A 99 5.04 10.01 -31.22
C ASP A 99 3.75 10.06 -30.35
N SER A 100 2.63 10.18 -31.09
CA SER A 100 1.44 9.29 -31.07
C SER A 100 0.77 8.87 -29.74
N THR A 101 0.04 9.79 -29.11
CA THR A 101 -1.45 9.74 -28.95
C THR A 101 -1.87 10.77 -27.90
N ILE A 102 -2.09 12.01 -28.34
CA ILE A 102 -3.01 12.92 -27.63
C ILE A 102 -3.97 13.44 -28.69
N THR A 103 -5.15 12.83 -28.76
CA THR A 103 -6.30 13.45 -29.41
C THR A 103 -6.92 14.37 -28.37
N VAL A 104 -6.56 15.66 -28.39
CA VAL A 104 -7.30 16.66 -27.61
C VAL A 104 -8.55 17.00 -28.41
N THR A 105 -9.71 16.45 -28.01
CA THR A 105 -10.99 16.94 -28.49
C THR A 105 -11.46 18.04 -27.55
N GLY A 106 -11.44 19.27 -28.06
CA GLY A 106 -12.14 20.42 -27.47
C GLY A 106 -11.41 21.12 -26.34
N ASP A 107 -10.43 21.96 -26.66
CA ASP A 107 -10.18 23.16 -25.87
C ASP A 107 -10.23 24.37 -26.82
N ALA A 108 -11.26 25.20 -26.61
CA ALA A 108 -11.46 26.45 -27.34
C ALA A 108 -10.67 27.57 -26.67
N TYR A 109 -9.98 28.36 -27.50
CA TYR A 109 -9.48 29.72 -27.24
C TYR A 109 -8.98 30.00 -25.81
N ASN A 110 -7.72 29.65 -25.55
CA ASN A 110 -6.94 30.30 -24.50
C ASN A 110 -5.55 30.62 -25.05
N SER A 111 -5.07 31.85 -24.83
CA SER A 111 -3.72 32.33 -25.18
C SER A 111 -2.62 31.72 -24.30
N LEU A 112 -2.88 30.54 -23.75
CA LEU A 112 -2.12 29.82 -22.73
C LEU A 112 -1.99 28.38 -23.20
N SER A 113 -0.80 28.00 -23.65
CA SER A 113 -0.51 26.59 -23.90
C SER A 113 -0.18 25.89 -22.58
N THR A 114 -0.98 24.92 -22.18
CA THR A 114 -0.70 23.98 -21.07
C THR A 114 0.13 22.77 -21.53
N ALA A 115 0.80 22.87 -22.70
CA ALA A 115 1.55 21.78 -23.28
C ALA A 115 2.58 21.23 -22.29
N THR A 116 2.37 19.98 -21.88
CA THR A 116 3.29 19.25 -21.00
C THR A 116 4.36 18.62 -21.86
N PHE A 117 5.63 18.98 -21.65
CA PHE A 117 6.76 18.36 -22.34
C PHE A 117 7.24 17.15 -21.56
N ALA A 118 7.38 16.01 -22.24
CA ALA A 118 7.99 14.80 -21.70
C ALA A 118 9.28 14.49 -22.47
N PHE A 119 10.40 14.42 -21.77
CA PHE A 119 11.70 14.10 -22.35
C PHE A 119 12.14 12.70 -21.94
N TYR A 120 12.83 12.03 -22.85
CA TYR A 120 13.28 10.66 -22.69
C TYR A 120 14.78 10.58 -22.96
N SER A 121 15.57 10.26 -21.93
CA SER A 121 17.00 9.95 -22.09
C SER A 121 17.18 8.45 -22.35
N SER A 122 17.93 8.10 -23.40
CA SER A 122 18.28 6.72 -23.72
C SER A 122 19.59 6.25 -23.08
N SER A 123 20.39 7.17 -22.51
CA SER A 123 21.79 6.91 -22.15
C SER A 123 22.10 6.98 -20.64
N ALA A 124 21.33 7.71 -19.82
CA ALA A 124 21.59 7.78 -18.37
C ALA A 124 20.32 8.02 -17.55
N ARG A 125 20.16 7.24 -16.46
CA ARG A 125 19.10 7.43 -15.47
C ARG A 125 19.53 8.52 -14.48
N LEU A 126 18.63 9.45 -14.16
CA LEU A 126 18.81 10.32 -13.02
C LEU A 126 18.76 9.49 -11.73
N SER A 127 19.67 9.76 -10.80
CA SER A 127 19.72 9.15 -9.48
C SER A 127 18.49 9.56 -8.68
N ALA A 128 17.94 8.65 -7.88
CA ALA A 128 16.82 8.94 -6.97
C ALA A 128 17.27 9.85 -5.81
N ASN A 129 16.34 10.59 -5.21
CA ASN A 129 16.58 11.50 -4.08
C ASN A 129 17.78 12.44 -4.30
N THR A 130 17.97 12.89 -5.54
CA THR A 130 19.11 13.70 -5.94
C THR A 130 18.60 15.04 -6.45
N LEU A 131 19.17 16.12 -5.92
CA LEU A 131 18.91 17.46 -6.40
C LEU A 131 19.57 17.63 -7.78
N TYR A 132 18.74 17.93 -8.76
CA TYR A 132 19.16 18.28 -10.10
C TYR A 132 18.84 19.74 -10.39
N TYR A 133 19.66 20.30 -11.24
CA TYR A 133 19.53 21.62 -11.81
C TYR A 133 19.32 21.46 -13.31
N TRP A 134 18.60 22.40 -13.93
CA TRP A 134 18.36 22.37 -15.37
C TRP A 134 18.24 23.77 -15.96
N ARG A 135 18.48 23.87 -17.27
CA ARG A 135 18.32 25.09 -18.07
C ARG A 135 17.89 24.75 -19.50
N ALA A 136 17.34 25.72 -20.21
CA ALA A 136 16.87 25.56 -21.59
C ALA A 136 17.23 26.76 -22.48
N ARG A 137 17.32 26.52 -23.78
CA ARG A 137 17.42 27.56 -24.82
C ARG A 137 16.68 27.11 -26.08
N ALA A 138 16.41 28.05 -26.98
CA ALA A 138 15.68 27.79 -28.20
C ALA A 138 16.33 28.44 -29.43
N LYS A 139 16.03 27.93 -30.62
CA LYS A 139 16.37 28.52 -31.91
C LYS A 139 15.21 28.40 -32.89
N PRO A 140 15.07 29.31 -33.87
CA PRO A 140 14.20 29.09 -35.01
C PRO A 140 14.74 27.96 -35.89
N SER A 141 13.88 27.34 -36.69
CA SER A 141 14.27 26.30 -37.65
C SER A 141 15.38 26.78 -38.58
N GLY A 142 16.55 26.15 -38.49
CA GLY A 142 17.75 26.51 -39.26
C GLY A 142 18.55 27.70 -38.72
N GLY A 143 18.14 28.31 -37.59
CA GLY A 143 18.86 29.42 -36.96
C GLY A 143 19.91 28.99 -35.93
N ALA A 144 20.47 29.96 -35.21
CA ALA A 144 21.38 29.72 -34.08
C ALA A 144 20.62 29.69 -32.74
N TYR A 145 21.13 28.93 -31.77
CA TYR A 145 20.61 28.90 -30.41
C TYR A 145 20.79 30.25 -29.70
N GLY A 146 19.72 30.71 -29.04
CA GLY A 146 19.77 31.86 -28.14
C GLY A 146 20.55 31.58 -26.86
N ALA A 147 20.58 32.58 -25.97
CA ALA A 147 21.17 32.44 -24.65
C ALA A 147 20.43 31.38 -23.82
N TRP A 148 21.16 30.75 -22.89
CA TRP A 148 20.57 29.87 -21.90
C TRP A 148 19.65 30.63 -20.94
N SER A 149 18.58 29.97 -20.51
CA SER A 149 17.77 30.43 -19.37
C SER A 149 18.60 30.46 -18.09
N GLY A 150 18.08 31.15 -17.07
CA GLY A 150 18.53 30.91 -15.70
C GLY A 150 18.36 29.44 -15.31
N THR A 151 19.19 28.98 -14.37
CA THR A 151 19.13 27.62 -13.85
C THR A 151 17.97 27.47 -12.86
N ALA A 152 17.14 26.45 -13.05
CA ALA A 152 16.12 26.01 -12.11
C ALA A 152 16.49 24.65 -11.51
N SER A 153 15.84 24.22 -10.43
CA SER A 153 16.16 22.96 -9.75
C SER A 153 14.94 22.10 -9.46
N PHE A 154 15.12 20.78 -9.44
CA PHE A 154 14.15 19.80 -8.97
C PHE A 154 14.87 18.66 -8.26
N THR A 155 14.23 18.05 -7.25
CA THR A 155 14.74 16.83 -6.62
C THR A 155 13.99 15.64 -7.21
N THR A 156 14.71 14.63 -7.68
CA THR A 156 14.07 13.37 -8.09
C THR A 156 13.42 12.72 -6.88
N GLY A 157 12.16 12.27 -7.03
CA GLY A 157 11.51 11.48 -5.99
C GLY A 157 12.29 10.21 -5.69
N GLU A 158 12.07 9.65 -4.49
CA GLU A 158 12.49 8.29 -4.21
C GLU A 158 11.70 7.36 -5.14
N PHE A 159 12.29 6.92 -6.26
CA PHE A 159 11.95 5.59 -6.73
C PHE A 159 12.54 4.68 -5.69
N ALA A 160 11.75 4.38 -4.66
CA ALA A 160 12.08 3.30 -3.74
C ALA A 160 12.56 2.15 -4.63
N ALA A 161 13.72 1.58 -4.31
CA ALA A 161 14.08 0.30 -4.88
C ALA A 161 12.83 -0.60 -4.85
N PRO A 162 12.64 -1.53 -5.81
CA PRO A 162 11.54 -2.49 -5.75
C PRO A 162 11.67 -3.33 -4.49
N ALA A 163 11.18 -2.78 -3.40
CA ALA A 163 11.24 -3.25 -2.05
C ALA A 163 9.78 -3.43 -1.66
N PRO A 164 9.48 -4.55 -0.99
CA PRO A 164 8.12 -4.87 -0.59
C PRO A 164 7.54 -3.71 0.23
N VAL A 165 6.27 -3.38 -0.01
CA VAL A 165 5.59 -2.30 0.71
C VAL A 165 5.35 -2.71 2.17
N ASN A 166 5.23 -4.03 2.41
CA ASN A 166 5.34 -4.60 3.74
C ASN A 166 6.80 -4.93 4.08
N ASN A 167 7.44 -4.11 4.90
CA ASN A 167 8.81 -4.33 5.39
C ASN A 167 8.94 -3.99 6.88
N ILE A 168 7.89 -4.26 7.65
CA ILE A 168 7.97 -4.15 9.10
C ILE A 168 9.08 -5.08 9.60
N PHE A 169 9.99 -4.53 10.39
CA PHE A 169 11.16 -5.25 10.85
C PHE A 169 11.40 -5.01 12.32
N ILE A 170 11.66 -6.11 13.03
CA ILE A 170 12.06 -6.14 14.42
C ILE A 170 13.53 -6.54 14.51
N GLY A 171 14.32 -5.76 15.24
CA GLY A 171 15.74 -6.00 15.49
C GLY A 171 16.13 -5.73 16.93
N ASN A 172 17.36 -6.14 17.29
CA ASN A 172 17.98 -5.83 18.59
C ASN A 172 17.11 -6.19 19.81
N VAL A 173 16.44 -7.34 19.75
CA VAL A 173 15.59 -7.82 20.84
C VAL A 173 16.47 -8.20 22.04
N SER A 174 16.14 -7.66 23.21
CA SER A 174 16.80 -7.95 24.48
C SER A 174 15.77 -8.05 25.61
N ILE A 175 16.13 -8.78 26.68
CA ILE A 175 15.31 -8.92 27.88
C ILE A 175 16.14 -8.42 29.06
N SER A 176 15.56 -7.60 29.93
CA SER A 176 16.19 -7.16 31.17
C SER A 176 16.41 -8.33 32.13
N SER A 177 17.22 -8.13 33.17
CA SER A 177 17.18 -9.00 34.34
C SER A 177 15.74 -9.07 34.88
N PRO A 178 15.24 -10.27 35.24
CA PRO A 178 13.88 -10.41 35.77
C PRO A 178 13.79 -9.77 37.17
N THR A 179 12.67 -9.11 37.44
CA THR A 179 12.18 -8.84 38.80
C THR A 179 11.35 -10.03 39.29
N ASP A 180 10.75 -10.00 40.49
CA ASP A 180 9.99 -11.14 41.06
C ASP A 180 8.84 -11.68 40.19
N SER A 181 8.27 -10.88 39.29
CA SER A 181 7.15 -11.31 38.43
C SER A 181 7.17 -10.78 37.00
N SER A 182 8.11 -9.88 36.67
CA SER A 182 8.14 -9.24 35.36
C SER A 182 9.55 -9.01 34.81
N ALA A 183 9.66 -8.90 33.50
CA ALA A 183 10.86 -8.49 32.79
C ALA A 183 10.51 -7.47 31.70
N VAL A 184 11.47 -6.62 31.34
CA VAL A 184 11.29 -5.65 30.25
C VAL A 184 11.91 -6.21 28.98
N ILE A 185 11.13 -6.29 27.91
CA ILE A 185 11.60 -6.64 26.57
C ILE A 185 11.85 -5.35 25.80
N THR A 186 13.06 -5.16 25.29
CA THR A 186 13.42 -3.99 24.48
C THR A 186 13.79 -4.42 23.07
N PHE A 187 13.32 -3.70 22.06
CA PHE A 187 13.66 -3.96 20.66
C PHE A 187 13.61 -2.68 19.82
N ASN A 188 14.20 -2.74 18.64
CA ASN A 188 14.03 -1.74 17.60
C ASN A 188 12.99 -2.21 16.59
N ILE A 189 12.11 -1.31 16.20
CA ILE A 189 11.16 -1.49 15.10
C ILE A 189 11.43 -0.49 14.01
N ARG A 190 11.22 -0.90 12.76
CA ARG A 190 11.14 -0.01 11.60
C ARG A 190 10.00 -0.44 10.69
N GLU A 191 9.37 0.52 10.03
CA GLU A 191 8.32 0.29 9.05
C GLU A 191 8.39 1.37 7.95
N ASN A 192 8.13 0.97 6.72
CA ASN A 192 8.06 1.88 5.58
C ASN A 192 6.64 2.40 5.36
N ASN A 193 6.55 3.61 4.79
CA ASN A 193 5.31 4.22 4.33
C ASN A 193 4.21 4.26 5.40
N VAL A 194 4.57 4.62 6.64
CA VAL A 194 3.59 4.86 7.70
C VAL A 194 2.81 6.13 7.36
N SER A 195 1.53 6.16 7.68
CA SER A 195 0.65 7.24 7.25
C SER A 195 -0.42 7.56 8.28
N THR A 196 -0.73 8.84 8.38
CA THR A 196 -1.90 9.38 9.07
C THR A 196 -2.62 10.30 8.11
N GLY A 197 -3.93 10.41 8.22
CA GLY A 197 -4.66 11.32 7.35
C GLY A 197 -6.14 11.41 7.66
N THR A 198 -6.79 12.25 6.87
CA THR A 198 -8.24 12.40 6.86
C THR A 198 -8.72 12.07 5.45
N SER A 199 -9.64 11.14 5.33
CA SER A 199 -10.25 10.78 4.05
C SER A 199 -11.10 11.95 3.50
N PRO A 200 -11.44 11.96 2.20
CA PRO A 200 -12.36 12.93 1.63
C PRO A 200 -13.71 13.03 2.37
N GLY A 201 -14.20 11.91 2.90
CA GLY A 201 -15.40 11.85 3.73
C GLY A 201 -15.24 12.45 5.14
N GLY A 202 -14.02 12.80 5.56
CA GLY A 202 -13.72 13.38 6.88
C GLY A 202 -13.31 12.35 7.94
N GLY A 203 -13.04 11.10 7.57
CA GLY A 203 -12.65 10.04 8.50
C GLY A 203 -11.16 10.08 8.79
N GLU A 204 -10.77 10.18 10.07
CA GLU A 204 -9.36 10.14 10.48
C GLU A 204 -8.84 8.72 10.58
N TYR A 205 -7.73 8.43 9.92
CA TYR A 205 -7.10 7.11 9.95
C TYR A 205 -5.61 7.24 10.25
N ASN A 206 -5.05 6.17 10.79
CA ASN A 206 -3.61 6.02 10.97
C ASN A 206 -3.19 4.57 10.72
N THR A 207 -2.01 4.37 10.16
CA THR A 207 -1.34 3.08 10.25
C THR A 207 -1.02 2.79 11.71
N ALA A 208 -0.94 1.51 12.05
CA ALA A 208 -0.55 1.06 13.37
C ALA A 208 0.21 -0.26 13.27
N ASP A 209 0.94 -0.63 14.31
CA ASP A 209 1.58 -1.95 14.41
C ASP A 209 0.99 -2.74 15.57
N TRP A 210 0.49 -3.94 15.29
CA TRP A 210 0.14 -4.91 16.33
C TRP A 210 1.37 -5.71 16.71
N ILE A 211 1.81 -5.55 17.96
CA ILE A 211 2.99 -6.23 18.51
C ILE A 211 2.55 -7.25 19.55
N PHE A 212 3.06 -8.47 19.43
CA PHE A 212 2.88 -9.52 20.43
C PHE A 212 4.16 -10.34 20.58
N VAL A 213 4.28 -11.08 21.68
CA VAL A 213 5.52 -11.81 22.02
C VAL A 213 5.23 -13.27 22.30
N LYS A 214 6.09 -14.14 21.77
CA LYS A 214 6.15 -15.56 22.12
C LYS A 214 7.40 -15.82 22.93
N PHE A 215 7.30 -16.68 23.93
CA PHE A 215 8.45 -17.11 24.72
C PHE A 215 8.53 -18.63 24.83
N SER A 216 9.75 -19.15 24.98
CA SER A 216 10.01 -20.57 25.25
C SER A 216 11.03 -20.70 26.38
N THR A 217 10.75 -21.57 27.34
CA THR A 217 11.66 -21.93 28.44
C THR A 217 12.55 -23.14 28.11
N GLN A 218 12.42 -23.68 26.89
CA GLN A 218 13.16 -24.85 26.41
C GLN A 218 13.99 -24.51 25.17
N ALA A 219 14.51 -23.28 25.10
CA ALA A 219 15.29 -22.79 23.96
C ALA A 219 14.61 -22.95 22.58
N GLY A 220 13.27 -22.92 22.53
CA GLY A 220 12.50 -23.13 21.31
C GLY A 220 12.49 -24.57 20.80
N ALA A 221 12.97 -25.54 21.59
CA ALA A 221 12.92 -26.96 21.26
C ALA A 221 11.48 -27.45 21.12
N ASP A 222 11.24 -28.25 20.09
CA ASP A 222 9.96 -28.90 19.75
C ASP A 222 8.71 -27.98 19.66
N GLY A 223 8.90 -26.67 19.47
CA GLY A 223 7.77 -25.76 19.32
C GLY A 223 7.04 -25.39 20.62
N SER A 224 7.68 -25.61 21.77
CA SER A 224 7.22 -25.23 23.11
C SER A 224 7.22 -23.70 23.34
N TRP A 225 6.39 -22.99 22.58
CA TRP A 225 6.22 -21.55 22.66
C TRP A 225 4.89 -21.20 23.31
N ASN A 226 4.94 -20.26 24.24
CA ASN A 226 3.80 -19.70 24.96
C ASN A 226 3.62 -18.24 24.57
N HIS A 227 2.43 -17.70 24.80
CA HIS A 227 2.14 -16.29 24.60
C HIS A 227 2.55 -15.48 25.84
N ALA A 228 3.31 -14.41 25.64
CA ALA A 228 3.75 -13.54 26.72
C ALA A 228 2.65 -12.53 27.10
N ALA A 229 2.23 -12.49 28.37
CA ALA A 229 1.28 -11.50 28.85
C ALA A 229 1.95 -10.11 28.94
N LEU A 230 1.51 -9.15 28.13
CA LEU A 230 2.06 -7.80 28.08
C LEU A 230 1.19 -6.84 28.87
N THR A 231 1.74 -6.21 29.90
CA THR A 231 0.99 -5.39 30.88
C THR A 231 1.28 -3.89 30.78
N GLY A 232 2.24 -3.50 29.95
CA GLY A 232 2.66 -2.11 29.80
C GLY A 232 3.85 -1.99 28.86
N GLY A 233 4.37 -0.77 28.71
CA GLY A 233 5.49 -0.48 27.83
C GLY A 233 5.56 0.98 27.41
N SER A 234 6.45 1.27 26.48
CA SER A 234 6.60 2.59 25.85
C SER A 234 7.18 2.46 24.44
N VAL A 235 6.99 3.51 23.64
CA VAL A 235 7.60 3.67 22.33
C VAL A 235 8.22 5.07 22.24
N GLY A 236 9.31 5.21 21.50
CA GLY A 236 9.86 6.52 21.15
C GLY A 236 8.93 7.34 20.25
N ALA A 237 9.43 8.46 19.74
CA ALA A 237 8.65 9.36 18.90
C ALA A 237 8.08 8.70 17.63
N GLY A 238 7.01 9.30 17.09
CA GLY A 238 6.37 8.87 15.84
C GLY A 238 5.21 7.89 16.02
N ALA A 239 5.07 7.25 17.19
CA ALA A 239 3.90 6.42 17.51
C ALA A 239 3.40 6.63 18.94
N ALA A 240 2.12 6.34 19.17
CA ALA A 240 1.49 6.28 20.49
C ALA A 240 1.31 4.82 20.91
N PHE A 241 1.71 4.50 22.13
CA PHE A 241 1.60 3.15 22.71
C PHE A 241 0.20 2.90 23.27
N THR A 242 -0.39 1.74 22.96
CA THR A 242 -1.69 1.32 23.51
C THR A 242 -1.66 -0.16 23.85
N ALA A 243 -1.69 -0.52 25.14
CA ALA A 243 -1.76 -1.92 25.55
C ALA A 243 -3.18 -2.46 25.37
N ALA A 244 -3.30 -3.68 24.86
CA ALA A 244 -4.59 -4.35 24.81
C ALA A 244 -5.02 -4.82 26.21
N SER A 245 -6.32 -4.68 26.50
CA SER A 245 -6.90 -5.04 27.81
C SER A 245 -6.83 -6.53 28.16
N ASP A 246 -6.69 -7.39 27.15
CA ASP A 246 -6.52 -8.85 27.31
C ASP A 246 -5.05 -9.29 27.47
N ASN A 247 -4.11 -8.32 27.50
CA ASN A 247 -2.66 -8.54 27.58
C ASN A 247 -2.06 -9.38 26.42
N MET A 248 -2.78 -9.57 25.30
CA MET A 248 -2.32 -10.36 24.14
C MET A 248 -1.36 -9.61 23.21
N GLY A 249 -1.14 -8.33 23.47
CA GLY A 249 -0.32 -7.49 22.62
C GLY A 249 -0.52 -6.01 22.87
N VAL A 250 0.12 -5.21 22.03
CA VAL A 250 0.06 -3.75 22.09
C VAL A 250 -0.06 -3.20 20.67
N PHE A 251 -0.73 -2.06 20.54
CA PHE A 251 -0.72 -1.26 19.33
C PHE A 251 0.30 -0.13 19.45
N LEU A 252 1.05 0.09 18.38
CA LEU A 252 1.82 1.31 18.15
C LEU A 252 1.07 2.12 17.09
N ASN A 253 0.32 3.14 17.49
CA ASN A 253 -0.47 3.97 16.59
C ASN A 253 0.41 5.09 16.02
N HIS A 254 0.70 5.06 14.72
CA HIS A 254 1.53 6.08 14.08
C HIS A 254 0.86 7.46 14.18
N THR A 255 1.67 8.46 14.50
CA THR A 255 1.20 9.84 14.78
C THR A 255 1.57 10.84 13.68
N ALA A 256 2.34 10.39 12.69
CA ALA A 256 2.74 11.17 11.53
C ALA A 256 2.99 10.27 10.31
N ALA A 257 2.85 10.84 9.12
CA ALA A 257 3.24 10.17 7.89
C ALA A 257 4.76 10.23 7.67
N GLN A 258 5.39 9.08 7.38
CA GLN A 258 6.83 8.97 7.14
C GLN A 258 7.12 7.86 6.12
N SER A 259 8.05 8.11 5.20
CA SER A 259 8.51 7.09 4.23
C SER A 259 9.24 5.93 4.91
N LEU A 260 9.96 6.22 5.99
CA LEU A 260 10.59 5.25 6.87
C LEU A 260 10.47 5.75 8.32
N TRP A 261 9.74 5.02 9.14
CA TRP A 261 9.70 5.21 10.59
C TRP A 261 10.59 4.18 11.28
N SER A 262 11.21 4.58 12.38
CA SER A 262 11.91 3.67 13.28
C SER A 262 11.84 4.17 14.71
N SER A 263 11.81 3.24 15.66
CA SER A 263 11.75 3.57 17.08
C SER A 263 12.31 2.45 17.95
N THR A 264 12.60 2.79 19.20
CA THR A 264 12.87 1.83 20.27
C THR A 264 11.60 1.62 21.07
N VAL A 265 11.25 0.37 21.30
CA VAL A 265 10.06 -0.03 22.06
C VAL A 265 10.48 -0.82 23.28
N THR A 266 9.82 -0.58 24.40
CA THR A 266 9.91 -1.39 25.61
C THR A 266 8.55 -1.99 25.94
N LEU A 267 8.53 -3.25 26.40
CA LEU A 267 7.33 -3.98 26.80
C LEU A 267 7.54 -4.58 28.18
N THR A 268 6.56 -4.43 29.07
CA THR A 268 6.54 -5.10 30.37
C THR A 268 5.88 -6.47 30.24
N TRP A 269 6.69 -7.52 30.24
CA TRP A 269 6.23 -8.91 30.21
C TRP A 269 6.01 -9.42 31.64
N ASN A 270 4.76 -9.74 31.98
CA ASN A 270 4.41 -10.49 33.18
C ASN A 270 4.64 -11.99 32.92
N TYR A 271 5.86 -12.45 33.14
CA TYR A 271 6.23 -13.84 32.86
C TYR A 271 5.58 -14.82 33.85
N ALA A 272 5.25 -14.38 35.06
CA ALA A 272 4.60 -15.21 36.08
C ALA A 272 3.19 -15.62 35.66
N ALA A 273 2.46 -14.76 34.94
CA ALA A 273 1.15 -15.09 34.37
C ALA A 273 1.20 -16.24 33.34
N GLY A 274 2.36 -16.43 32.69
CA GLY A 274 2.61 -17.53 31.75
C GLY A 274 3.22 -18.77 32.40
N GLY A 275 3.31 -18.83 33.73
CA GLY A 275 3.90 -19.94 34.47
C GLY A 275 5.43 -20.02 34.39
N ALA A 276 6.10 -19.00 33.86
CA ALA A 276 7.55 -18.89 33.94
C ALA A 276 7.98 -18.30 35.30
N THR A 277 9.23 -18.52 35.66
CA THR A 277 9.86 -18.04 36.90
C THR A 277 11.17 -17.33 36.58
N ALA A 278 11.66 -16.49 37.49
CA ALA A 278 12.95 -15.80 37.36
C ALA A 278 14.14 -16.76 37.15
N ALA A 279 14.01 -18.03 37.52
CA ALA A 279 15.05 -19.05 37.36
C ALA A 279 15.07 -19.69 35.96
N ASN A 280 14.04 -19.49 35.12
CA ASN A 280 14.00 -20.09 33.79
C ASN A 280 14.89 -19.31 32.80
N SER A 281 15.70 -20.03 32.02
CA SER A 281 16.27 -19.49 30.79
C SER A 281 15.17 -19.37 29.74
N ALA A 282 14.80 -18.15 29.37
CA ALA A 282 13.76 -17.88 28.39
C ALA A 282 14.33 -17.31 27.09
N MET A 283 13.84 -17.83 25.96
CA MET A 283 13.97 -17.18 24.65
C MET A 283 12.68 -16.45 24.32
N VAL A 284 12.78 -15.25 23.73
CA VAL A 284 11.62 -14.51 23.23
C VAL A 284 11.73 -14.28 21.73
N LYS A 285 10.57 -14.26 21.07
CA LYS A 285 10.40 -13.77 19.70
C LYS A 285 9.31 -12.71 19.72
N VAL A 286 9.65 -11.53 19.23
CA VAL A 286 8.72 -10.40 19.09
C VAL A 286 8.20 -10.41 17.66
N PHE A 287 6.88 -10.33 17.52
CA PHE A 287 6.19 -10.35 16.25
C PHE A 287 5.47 -9.02 16.04
N ALA A 288 5.37 -8.62 14.79
CA ALA A 288 4.71 -7.39 14.40
C ALA A 288 3.86 -7.62 13.15
N VAL A 289 2.64 -7.06 13.15
CA VAL A 289 1.74 -7.06 12.01
C VAL A 289 1.35 -5.61 11.72
N SER A 290 1.64 -5.16 10.50
CA SER A 290 1.23 -3.84 10.02
C SER A 290 -0.29 -3.79 9.89
N MET A 291 -0.89 -2.76 10.48
CA MET A 291 -2.32 -2.55 10.63
C MET A 291 -2.72 -1.14 10.18
N VAL A 292 -4.01 -0.94 9.98
CA VAL A 292 -4.63 0.38 9.83
C VAL A 292 -5.78 0.46 10.82
N ARG A 293 -5.86 1.59 11.52
CA ARG A 293 -7.04 1.94 12.32
C ARG A 293 -8.06 2.61 11.39
N VAL A 294 -9.13 1.89 11.08
CA VAL A 294 -10.28 2.43 10.34
C VAL A 294 -11.16 3.22 11.32
N PRO A 295 -11.52 4.48 11.02
CA PRO A 295 -12.28 5.32 11.95
C PRO A 295 -13.69 4.82 12.18
N SER A 296 -14.23 5.24 13.33
CA SER A 296 -15.67 5.15 13.53
C SER A 296 -16.41 6.04 12.52
N GLY A 297 -17.57 5.60 12.06
CA GLY A 297 -18.48 6.45 11.29
C GLY A 297 -19.39 5.68 10.34
N SER A 298 -20.41 6.37 9.85
CA SER A 298 -21.39 5.78 8.95
C SER A 298 -20.77 5.33 7.62
N PHE A 299 -21.33 4.30 6.99
CA PHE A 299 -20.94 3.86 5.64
C PHE A 299 -22.08 3.14 4.93
N VAL A 300 -21.93 2.96 3.61
CA VAL A 300 -22.87 2.20 2.80
C VAL A 300 -22.43 0.74 2.73
N TYR A 301 -23.32 -0.16 3.11
CA TYR A 301 -23.18 -1.60 2.98
C TYR A 301 -23.91 -2.11 1.75
N ASN A 302 -23.35 -3.12 1.09
CA ASN A 302 -23.89 -3.76 -0.10
C ASN A 302 -24.29 -2.76 -1.21
N ALA A 303 -23.40 -1.83 -1.53
CA ALA A 303 -23.69 -0.76 -2.48
C ALA A 303 -24.13 -1.29 -3.84
N GLY A 304 -25.16 -0.66 -4.42
CA GLY A 304 -25.80 -1.09 -5.66
C GLY A 304 -26.62 -2.40 -5.54
N GLY A 305 -26.73 -3.00 -4.35
CA GLY A 305 -27.47 -4.26 -4.14
C GLY A 305 -26.87 -5.46 -4.87
N ILE A 306 -25.58 -5.40 -5.24
CA ILE A 306 -24.94 -6.41 -6.11
C ILE A 306 -24.53 -7.69 -5.38
N GLY A 307 -24.48 -7.68 -4.04
CA GLY A 307 -24.08 -8.83 -3.23
C GLY A 307 -25.20 -9.85 -3.02
N GLY A 308 -26.45 -9.51 -3.34
CA GLY A 308 -27.59 -10.38 -3.08
C GLY A 308 -27.90 -10.59 -1.59
N SER A 309 -28.85 -11.50 -1.32
CA SER A 309 -29.46 -11.70 0.01
C SER A 309 -29.05 -13.00 0.72
N LEU A 310 -28.35 -13.92 0.04
CA LEU A 310 -28.03 -15.23 0.61
C LEU A 310 -26.98 -15.10 1.72
N TYR A 311 -27.29 -15.61 2.92
CA TYR A 311 -26.51 -15.42 4.15
C TYR A 311 -26.29 -13.94 4.51
N ASN A 312 -27.19 -13.06 4.04
CA ASN A 312 -27.20 -11.65 4.33
C ASN A 312 -28.40 -11.29 5.20
N ASN A 313 -28.20 -11.30 6.52
CA ASN A 313 -29.26 -10.97 7.47
C ASN A 313 -29.34 -9.47 7.79
N TYR A 314 -28.66 -8.62 7.01
CA TYR A 314 -28.70 -7.16 7.13
C TYR A 314 -29.18 -6.52 5.82
N GLY A 315 -30.13 -5.58 5.90
CA GLY A 315 -30.65 -4.86 4.73
C GLY A 315 -31.37 -5.73 3.68
N GLY A 316 -31.63 -7.01 3.96
CA GLY A 316 -32.38 -7.91 3.06
C GLY A 316 -31.72 -8.16 1.69
N GLY A 317 -30.41 -7.96 1.57
CA GLY A 317 -29.71 -8.02 0.27
C GLY A 317 -29.81 -6.76 -0.57
N ALA A 318 -30.44 -5.70 -0.07
CA ALA A 318 -30.38 -4.37 -0.66
C ALA A 318 -29.17 -3.59 -0.16
N GLN A 319 -28.90 -2.46 -0.81
CA GLN A 319 -27.99 -1.44 -0.27
C GLN A 319 -28.59 -0.88 1.02
N ALA A 320 -27.79 -0.78 2.08
CA ALA A 320 -28.21 -0.25 3.36
C ALA A 320 -27.14 0.69 3.94
N THR A 321 -27.55 1.69 4.71
CA THR A 321 -26.61 2.53 5.46
C THR A 321 -26.41 1.92 6.84
N VAL A 322 -25.17 1.79 7.28
CA VAL A 322 -24.81 1.50 8.67
C VAL A 322 -24.52 2.84 9.32
N ALA A 323 -25.44 3.34 10.14
CA ALA A 323 -25.41 4.67 10.74
C ALA A 323 -25.01 4.67 12.22
N SER A 324 -25.03 3.50 12.88
CA SER A 324 -24.67 3.33 14.28
C SER A 324 -24.09 1.94 14.57
N ALA A 325 -23.52 1.76 15.77
CA ALA A 325 -23.07 0.46 16.26
C ALA A 325 -24.21 -0.56 16.49
N ASN A 326 -25.47 -0.12 16.45
CA ASN A 326 -26.65 -0.96 16.64
C ASN A 326 -27.27 -1.43 15.32
N ASP A 327 -26.75 -0.96 14.18
CA ASP A 327 -27.18 -1.42 12.86
C ASP A 327 -26.48 -2.74 12.54
N ILE A 328 -26.98 -3.81 13.15
CA ILE A 328 -26.39 -5.14 13.15
C ILE A 328 -27.27 -6.15 12.40
N PRO A 329 -26.70 -7.26 11.91
CA PRO A 329 -27.48 -8.31 11.28
C PRO A 329 -28.57 -8.88 12.19
N THR A 330 -29.69 -9.31 11.60
CA THR A 330 -30.80 -9.91 12.33
C THR A 330 -30.32 -11.15 13.11
N GLY A 331 -30.57 -11.16 14.42
CA GLY A 331 -30.17 -12.25 15.33
C GLY A 331 -28.79 -12.05 15.98
N ALA A 332 -27.99 -11.07 15.53
CA ALA A 332 -26.74 -10.73 16.20
C ALA A 332 -27.00 -9.92 17.50
N PRO A 333 -26.18 -10.10 18.54
CA PRO A 333 -26.28 -9.32 19.78
C PRO A 333 -25.59 -7.95 19.66
N ALA A 334 -25.88 -7.07 20.62
CA ALA A 334 -25.19 -5.77 20.76
C ALA A 334 -23.67 -5.96 20.85
N GLY A 335 -22.92 -5.08 20.19
CA GLY A 335 -21.45 -5.17 20.10
C GLY A 335 -20.95 -6.04 18.94
N TRP A 336 -21.83 -6.56 18.08
CA TRP A 336 -21.40 -7.24 16.86
C TRP A 336 -20.60 -6.28 15.96
N PRO A 337 -19.43 -6.67 15.41
CA PRO A 337 -18.54 -5.75 14.70
C PRO A 337 -19.10 -5.40 13.32
N ASN A 338 -20.00 -4.41 13.27
CA ASN A 338 -20.66 -3.97 12.04
C ASN A 338 -19.86 -2.96 11.21
N GLY A 339 -18.63 -2.64 11.61
CA GLY A 339 -17.78 -1.64 10.96
C GLY A 339 -18.12 -0.18 11.28
N TYR A 340 -19.12 0.11 12.12
CA TYR A 340 -19.41 1.49 12.54
C TYR A 340 -18.40 2.00 13.57
N ASN A 341 -18.07 1.21 14.59
CA ASN A 341 -17.03 1.57 15.56
C ASN A 341 -15.65 1.41 14.93
N SER A 342 -14.67 2.19 15.38
CA SER A 342 -13.29 2.05 14.91
C SER A 342 -12.74 0.66 15.18
N PHE A 343 -11.94 0.14 14.27
CA PHE A 343 -11.30 -1.17 14.39
C PHE A 343 -9.93 -1.16 13.71
N TYR A 344 -9.08 -2.11 14.10
CA TYR A 344 -7.83 -2.37 13.42
C TYR A 344 -8.02 -3.50 12.41
N ILE A 345 -7.45 -3.32 11.23
CA ILE A 345 -7.40 -4.33 10.18
C ILE A 345 -5.98 -4.41 9.64
N GLY A 346 -5.53 -5.62 9.29
CA GLY A 346 -4.22 -5.83 8.66
C GLY A 346 -4.09 -4.93 7.44
N ARG A 347 -3.02 -4.13 7.38
CA ARG A 347 -2.74 -3.29 6.21
C ARG A 347 -2.52 -4.13 4.97
N TYR A 348 -1.96 -5.33 5.15
CA TYR A 348 -1.68 -6.31 4.13
C TYR A 348 -2.35 -7.65 4.45
N GLU A 349 -2.50 -8.48 3.42
CA GLU A 349 -2.79 -9.90 3.57
C GLU A 349 -1.66 -10.58 4.38
N ILE A 350 -1.94 -11.72 5.02
CA ILE A 350 -0.91 -12.52 5.69
C ILE A 350 0.14 -12.94 4.66
N THR A 351 1.43 -12.73 4.96
CA THR A 351 2.51 -13.12 4.05
C THR A 351 3.03 -14.53 4.32
N GLN A 352 3.68 -15.14 3.32
CA GLN A 352 4.33 -16.44 3.50
C GLN A 352 5.44 -16.38 4.57
N GLY A 353 6.16 -15.26 4.68
CA GLY A 353 7.15 -15.03 5.74
C GLY A 353 6.54 -15.02 7.13
N GLN A 354 5.44 -14.29 7.32
CA GLN A 354 4.70 -14.26 8.59
C GLN A 354 4.17 -15.66 8.96
N TYR A 355 3.67 -16.41 7.99
CA TYR A 355 3.20 -17.78 8.21
C TYR A 355 4.36 -18.74 8.54
N ALA A 356 5.54 -18.56 7.95
CA ALA A 356 6.74 -19.34 8.33
C ALA A 356 7.14 -19.09 9.78
N ASP A 357 7.12 -17.83 10.22
CA ASP A 357 7.47 -17.46 11.59
C ASP A 357 6.45 -18.03 12.61
N PHE A 358 5.17 -18.09 12.22
CA PHE A 358 4.11 -18.79 12.95
C PHE A 358 4.41 -20.30 13.10
N LEU A 359 4.66 -21.01 11.99
CA LEU A 359 4.95 -22.45 12.02
C LEU A 359 6.19 -22.78 12.88
N ASN A 360 7.15 -21.87 12.95
CA ASN A 360 8.35 -22.01 13.79
C ASN A 360 8.12 -21.76 15.28
N THR A 361 6.92 -21.34 15.68
CA THR A 361 6.58 -21.01 17.08
C THR A 361 5.29 -21.67 17.55
N VAL A 362 5.03 -22.87 17.02
CA VAL A 362 3.98 -23.79 17.49
C VAL A 362 4.56 -25.19 17.58
N TRP A 363 3.89 -26.09 18.30
CA TRP A 363 4.29 -27.49 18.42
C TRP A 363 4.58 -28.13 17.07
N SER A 364 5.64 -28.92 16.99
CA SER A 364 6.12 -29.44 15.71
C SER A 364 5.09 -30.32 14.99
N SER A 365 4.31 -31.09 15.75
CA SER A 365 3.18 -31.87 15.25
C SER A 365 2.07 -30.99 14.66
N THR A 366 1.80 -29.85 15.27
CA THR A 366 0.82 -28.86 14.79
C THR A 366 1.33 -28.17 13.52
N ALA A 367 2.60 -27.73 13.52
CA ALA A 367 3.21 -27.11 12.35
C ALA A 367 3.20 -28.04 11.13
N ALA A 368 3.42 -29.35 11.33
CA ALA A 368 3.38 -30.33 10.25
C ALA A 368 1.98 -30.45 9.59
N VAL A 369 0.90 -30.30 10.36
CA VAL A 369 -0.48 -30.32 9.85
C VAL A 369 -0.83 -29.01 9.12
N LEU A 370 -0.41 -27.88 9.69
CA LEU A 370 -0.68 -26.53 9.16
C LEU A 370 0.20 -26.14 7.96
N TYR A 371 1.25 -26.91 7.70
CA TYR A 371 2.13 -26.71 6.56
C TYR A 371 1.53 -27.26 5.27
N TYR A 372 1.70 -26.51 4.18
CA TYR A 372 1.39 -26.94 2.82
C TYR A 372 2.69 -27.01 2.02
N SER A 373 2.99 -28.15 1.41
CA SER A 373 4.27 -28.43 0.75
C SER A 373 4.29 -28.16 -0.76
N GLY A 374 3.14 -27.87 -1.39
CA GLY A 374 3.08 -27.64 -2.83
C GLY A 374 3.79 -26.35 -3.23
N VAL A 375 4.54 -26.35 -4.34
CA VAL A 375 5.22 -25.16 -4.86
C VAL A 375 4.57 -24.77 -6.19
N ALA A 376 3.65 -23.81 -6.15
CA ALA A 376 2.87 -23.38 -7.31
C ALA A 376 2.21 -22.02 -7.09
N ASN A 377 1.89 -21.30 -8.17
CA ASN A 377 1.11 -20.05 -8.14
C ASN A 377 1.65 -19.01 -7.14
N GLY A 378 2.98 -18.86 -7.06
CA GLY A 378 3.64 -17.92 -6.14
C GLY A 378 3.86 -18.47 -4.73
N HIS A 379 3.28 -19.62 -4.38
CA HIS A 379 3.57 -20.31 -3.13
C HIS A 379 4.93 -21.00 -3.19
N ASN A 380 5.84 -20.68 -2.28
CA ASN A 380 7.12 -21.37 -2.15
C ASN A 380 7.67 -21.28 -0.72
N MET A 381 7.39 -22.30 0.08
CA MET A 381 7.87 -22.45 1.45
C MET A 381 8.66 -23.75 1.61
N THR A 382 9.64 -23.76 2.51
CA THR A 382 10.50 -24.91 2.82
C THR A 382 10.39 -25.30 4.29
N ASN A 383 10.71 -26.55 4.63
CA ASN A 383 10.68 -27.09 5.99
C ASN A 383 11.96 -27.87 6.38
N SER A 384 13.07 -27.58 5.69
CA SER A 384 14.34 -28.32 5.77
C SER A 384 15.28 -27.87 6.90
N GLY A 385 14.95 -26.77 7.58
CA GLY A 385 15.76 -26.28 8.70
C GLY A 385 15.58 -27.10 9.98
N THR A 386 16.16 -26.60 11.07
CA THR A 386 15.96 -27.12 12.43
C THR A 386 15.22 -26.09 13.27
N TYR A 387 14.45 -26.54 14.26
CA TYR A 387 13.84 -25.60 15.20
C TYR A 387 14.92 -24.80 15.94
N PRO A 388 14.71 -23.49 16.15
CA PRO A 388 13.46 -22.73 15.96
C PRO A 388 13.31 -22.02 14.60
N ASN A 389 14.04 -22.44 13.56
CA ASN A 389 14.05 -21.86 12.20
C ASN A 389 13.87 -22.95 11.13
N LYS A 390 12.92 -23.86 11.35
CA LYS A 390 12.67 -25.02 10.47
C LYS A 390 11.98 -24.63 9.17
N TYR A 391 10.98 -23.76 9.27
CA TYR A 391 10.19 -23.30 8.13
C TYR A 391 10.71 -21.97 7.60
N ALA A 392 10.72 -21.80 6.29
CA ALA A 392 11.08 -20.54 5.64
C ALA A 392 10.21 -20.33 4.38
N ALA A 393 10.09 -19.08 3.96
CA ALA A 393 9.51 -18.73 2.67
C ALA A 393 10.61 -18.21 1.75
N VAL A 394 10.62 -18.66 0.49
CA VAL A 394 11.56 -18.16 -0.51
C VAL A 394 11.30 -16.70 -0.82
N ASP A 395 10.02 -16.35 -0.92
CA ASP A 395 9.53 -14.99 -0.93
C ASP A 395 8.75 -14.72 0.36
N ARG A 396 9.31 -13.89 1.24
CA ARG A 396 8.69 -13.59 2.54
C ARG A 396 7.49 -12.64 2.42
N ASN A 397 7.36 -11.90 1.32
CA ASN A 397 6.36 -10.83 1.18
C ASN A 397 5.20 -11.23 0.27
N ALA A 398 5.37 -12.27 -0.54
CA ALA A 398 4.28 -12.90 -1.26
C ALA A 398 3.11 -13.22 -0.32
N ALA A 399 1.89 -12.91 -0.77
CA ALA A 399 0.68 -13.26 -0.04
C ALA A 399 0.64 -14.78 0.24
N LYS A 400 0.18 -15.14 1.44
CA LYS A 400 0.04 -16.53 1.82
C LYS A 400 -1.24 -17.09 1.22
N ASN A 401 -1.10 -17.70 0.04
CA ASN A 401 -2.13 -18.56 -0.53
C ASN A 401 -2.04 -20.00 0.01
N TYR A 402 -2.97 -20.86 -0.44
CA TYR A 402 -3.16 -22.22 0.05
C TYR A 402 -3.48 -22.27 1.55
N LEU A 403 -4.27 -21.30 2.04
CA LEU A 403 -4.89 -21.39 3.36
C LEU A 403 -6.24 -22.11 3.29
N SER A 404 -6.49 -22.94 4.28
CA SER A 404 -7.83 -23.37 4.68
C SER A 404 -8.35 -22.49 5.82
N VAL A 405 -9.63 -22.62 6.17
CA VAL A 405 -10.22 -21.95 7.35
C VAL A 405 -9.41 -22.28 8.62
N SER A 406 -9.05 -23.55 8.82
CA SER A 406 -8.25 -23.98 9.98
C SER A 406 -6.88 -23.31 10.03
N ASP A 407 -6.22 -23.16 8.88
CA ASP A 407 -4.90 -22.51 8.80
C ASP A 407 -5.01 -21.03 9.18
N ALA A 408 -6.01 -20.33 8.60
CA ALA A 408 -6.25 -18.93 8.87
C ALA A 408 -6.63 -18.69 10.34
N TRP A 409 -7.54 -19.49 10.90
CA TRP A 409 -8.00 -19.34 12.28
C TRP A 409 -6.89 -19.63 13.27
N SER A 410 -6.06 -20.65 13.00
CA SER A 410 -4.91 -20.97 13.86
C SER A 410 -3.91 -19.82 13.89
N TYR A 411 -3.61 -19.21 12.73
CA TYR A 411 -2.72 -18.05 12.66
C TYR A 411 -3.31 -16.84 13.39
N MET A 412 -4.59 -16.51 13.13
CA MET A 412 -5.26 -15.38 13.77
C MET A 412 -5.30 -15.56 15.29
N SER A 413 -5.67 -16.74 15.77
CA SER A 413 -5.68 -17.02 17.20
C SER A 413 -4.29 -16.90 17.82
N TRP A 414 -3.27 -17.46 17.16
CA TRP A 414 -1.89 -17.39 17.62
C TRP A 414 -1.39 -15.94 17.68
N ALA A 415 -1.76 -15.11 16.72
CA ALA A 415 -1.41 -13.70 16.71
C ALA A 415 -2.22 -12.85 17.70
N GLY A 416 -3.21 -13.42 18.39
CA GLY A 416 -4.15 -12.64 19.21
C GLY A 416 -5.09 -11.78 18.36
N LEU A 417 -5.27 -12.08 17.08
CA LEU A 417 -6.14 -11.34 16.17
C LEU A 417 -7.43 -12.13 15.94
N ARG A 418 -8.34 -11.62 15.11
CA ARG A 418 -9.58 -12.30 14.75
C ARG A 418 -9.88 -12.21 13.25
N PRO A 419 -10.76 -13.08 12.74
CA PRO A 419 -11.37 -12.89 11.44
C PRO A 419 -12.09 -11.53 11.36
N ILE A 420 -12.08 -10.95 10.16
CA ILE A 420 -12.81 -9.71 9.85
C ILE A 420 -14.27 -10.08 9.58
N THR A 421 -15.23 -9.25 10.00
CA THR A 421 -16.62 -9.42 9.55
C THR A 421 -16.78 -8.91 8.12
N GLU A 422 -17.77 -9.41 7.37
CA GLU A 422 -17.98 -8.91 6.01
C GLU A 422 -18.35 -7.41 5.98
N MET A 423 -18.96 -6.89 7.04
CA MET A 423 -19.32 -5.47 7.15
C MET A 423 -18.08 -4.62 7.45
N GLU A 424 -17.16 -5.09 8.29
CA GLU A 424 -15.85 -4.46 8.49
C GLU A 424 -14.99 -4.49 7.22
N PHE A 425 -15.01 -5.59 6.46
CA PHE A 425 -14.35 -5.68 5.15
C PHE A 425 -14.89 -4.62 4.20
N GLU A 426 -16.21 -4.46 4.14
CA GLU A 426 -16.82 -3.49 3.25
C GLU A 426 -16.54 -2.04 3.69
N LYS A 427 -16.53 -1.78 5.00
CA LYS A 427 -16.07 -0.51 5.57
C LYS A 427 -14.60 -0.23 5.23
N ALA A 428 -13.73 -1.24 5.29
CA ALA A 428 -12.32 -1.07 4.94
C ALA A 428 -12.11 -0.70 3.46
N GLY A 429 -13.07 -1.05 2.58
CA GLY A 429 -13.06 -0.69 1.17
C GLY A 429 -13.78 0.62 0.82
N ARG A 430 -14.43 1.31 1.76
CA ARG A 430 -15.28 2.50 1.51
C ARG A 430 -14.96 3.63 2.47
N ASP A 431 -15.13 4.87 2.01
CA ASP A 431 -15.06 6.03 2.87
C ASP A 431 -16.31 6.12 3.77
N ILE A 432 -16.27 7.00 4.76
CA ILE A 432 -17.43 7.34 5.57
C ILE A 432 -18.45 8.17 4.77
N ASN A 433 -19.65 8.38 5.31
CA ASN A 433 -20.63 9.36 4.84
C ASN A 433 -21.18 9.10 3.41
N GLY A 434 -21.73 7.91 3.17
CA GLY A 434 -22.52 7.65 1.96
C GLY A 434 -21.73 7.18 0.73
N ASP A 435 -20.45 6.81 0.89
CA ASP A 435 -19.60 6.37 -0.23
C ASP A 435 -20.05 5.04 -0.86
N THR A 436 -20.47 5.12 -2.13
CA THR A 436 -20.93 3.98 -2.93
C THR A 436 -19.91 3.48 -3.95
N ARG A 437 -18.61 3.73 -3.78
CA ARG A 437 -17.57 3.28 -4.73
C ARG A 437 -17.63 1.79 -5.07
N THR A 438 -17.37 1.43 -6.31
CA THR A 438 -17.46 0.03 -6.76
C THR A 438 -16.25 -0.80 -6.31
N TYR A 439 -15.06 -0.22 -6.38
CA TYR A 439 -13.77 -0.80 -6.00
C TYR A 439 -13.14 0.02 -4.87
N PRO A 440 -12.15 -0.51 -4.13
CA PRO A 440 -11.52 0.23 -3.02
C PRO A 440 -11.01 1.62 -3.43
N TRP A 441 -10.48 1.75 -4.64
CA TRP A 441 -9.94 3.00 -5.19
C TRP A 441 -10.97 3.93 -5.84
N GLY A 442 -12.23 3.49 -6.03
CA GLY A 442 -13.25 4.31 -6.68
C GLY A 442 -14.16 3.52 -7.64
N ASN A 443 -14.72 4.23 -8.63
CA ASN A 443 -15.65 3.65 -9.60
C ASN A 443 -15.00 3.27 -10.94
N THR A 444 -13.75 3.67 -11.16
CA THR A 444 -13.00 3.31 -12.37
C THR A 444 -12.73 1.81 -12.37
N ALA A 445 -13.10 1.13 -13.45
CA ALA A 445 -12.80 -0.29 -13.63
C ALA A 445 -11.28 -0.55 -13.60
N PRO A 446 -10.85 -1.73 -13.13
CA PRO A 446 -9.48 -2.18 -13.30
C PRO A 446 -8.94 -2.01 -14.72
N ASP A 447 -7.69 -1.60 -14.82
CA ASP A 447 -6.95 -1.56 -16.07
C ASP A 447 -6.46 -2.96 -16.48
N ILE A 448 -6.23 -3.15 -17.77
CA ILE A 448 -5.64 -4.35 -18.38
C ILE A 448 -4.17 -4.16 -18.80
N LEU A 449 -3.61 -2.95 -18.66
CA LEU A 449 -2.21 -2.68 -18.99
C LEU A 449 -1.26 -3.53 -18.15
N THR A 450 -0.35 -4.22 -18.82
CA THR A 450 0.61 -5.14 -18.19
C THR A 450 2.02 -4.56 -18.07
N TYR A 451 2.78 -5.06 -17.10
CA TYR A 451 4.20 -4.81 -16.92
C TYR A 451 4.90 -6.04 -16.34
N THR A 452 6.23 -6.00 -16.28
CA THR A 452 7.03 -7.01 -15.57
C THR A 452 7.41 -6.48 -14.19
N PRO A 453 6.76 -6.95 -13.11
CA PRO A 453 7.11 -6.53 -11.76
C PRO A 453 8.55 -6.93 -11.46
N PRO A 454 9.38 -6.00 -10.96
CA PRO A 454 10.73 -6.34 -10.52
C PRO A 454 10.66 -7.36 -9.37
N ASN A 455 11.59 -8.31 -9.36
CA ASN A 455 11.80 -9.36 -8.34
C ASN A 455 10.73 -10.44 -8.22
N GLU A 456 9.57 -10.30 -8.85
CA GLU A 456 8.56 -11.37 -8.89
C GLU A 456 8.63 -12.16 -10.19
N GLY A 457 8.97 -11.52 -11.31
CA GLY A 457 8.96 -12.16 -12.63
C GLY A 457 7.55 -12.42 -13.17
N GLY A 458 7.44 -12.57 -14.49
CA GLY A 458 6.15 -12.68 -15.18
C GLY A 458 5.66 -11.36 -15.80
N THR A 459 4.44 -11.38 -16.32
CA THR A 459 3.77 -10.24 -16.95
C THR A 459 2.42 -10.02 -16.28
N CYS A 460 2.38 -9.09 -15.34
CA CYS A 460 1.25 -8.83 -14.46
C CYS A 460 0.53 -7.53 -14.83
N ILE A 461 -0.69 -7.34 -14.33
CA ILE A 461 -1.39 -6.05 -14.43
C ILE A 461 -0.57 -4.98 -13.68
N SER A 462 -0.47 -3.80 -14.28
CA SER A 462 0.41 -2.71 -13.83
C SER A 462 -0.19 -1.80 -12.76
N LYS A 463 -1.52 -1.77 -12.63
CA LYS A 463 -2.26 -0.83 -11.77
C LYS A 463 -3.41 -1.52 -11.06
N TYR A 464 -3.84 -0.93 -9.95
CA TYR A 464 -5.00 -1.29 -9.14
C TYR A 464 -4.90 -2.63 -8.41
N LEU A 465 -4.71 -3.74 -9.10
CA LEU A 465 -4.76 -5.06 -8.49
C LEU A 465 -4.19 -6.17 -9.37
N ASN A 466 -3.90 -7.31 -8.74
CA ASN A 466 -3.58 -8.55 -9.42
C ASN A 466 -4.86 -9.38 -9.66
N TYR A 467 -5.26 -9.57 -10.92
CA TYR A 467 -6.52 -10.25 -11.27
C TYR A 467 -6.50 -10.83 -12.71
N ASN A 468 -7.61 -11.46 -13.09
CA ASN A 468 -7.95 -11.91 -14.45
C ASN A 468 -7.07 -13.03 -15.03
N ASN A 469 -6.33 -13.76 -14.19
CA ASN A 469 -5.44 -14.83 -14.64
C ASN A 469 -4.53 -14.37 -15.80
N THR A 470 -4.02 -13.14 -15.69
CA THR A 470 -3.29 -12.47 -16.77
C THR A 470 -2.15 -13.36 -17.27
N ALA A 471 -2.07 -13.57 -18.59
CA ALA A 471 -1.08 -14.47 -19.18
C ALA A 471 0.35 -14.04 -18.78
N GLY A 472 1.08 -14.95 -18.14
CA GLY A 472 2.41 -14.67 -17.57
C GLY A 472 2.39 -14.24 -16.10
N CYS A 473 1.23 -14.12 -15.46
CA CYS A 473 1.06 -13.80 -14.04
C CYS A 473 -0.08 -14.62 -13.41
N THR A 474 0.10 -15.95 -13.40
CA THR A 474 -0.87 -16.92 -12.86
C THR A 474 -0.56 -17.28 -11.41
N LYS A 475 -0.37 -16.26 -10.56
CA LYS A 475 0.15 -16.41 -9.20
C LYS A 475 -0.26 -15.25 -8.30
N VAL A 476 -0.07 -15.44 -6.99
CA VAL A 476 -0.03 -14.33 -6.04
C VAL A 476 1.22 -13.47 -6.25
N LEU A 477 1.12 -12.21 -5.86
CA LEU A 477 2.23 -11.25 -5.80
C LEU A 477 2.54 -10.88 -4.35
N ASP A 478 3.60 -10.10 -4.16
CA ASP A 478 3.90 -9.44 -2.90
C ASP A 478 2.72 -8.59 -2.45
N VAL A 479 2.43 -8.67 -1.17
CA VAL A 479 1.42 -7.82 -0.58
C VAL A 479 1.83 -6.35 -0.72
N GLY A 480 0.86 -5.51 -1.08
CA GLY A 480 1.03 -4.10 -1.36
C GLY A 480 1.76 -3.79 -2.66
N ARG A 481 1.96 -4.74 -3.58
CA ARG A 481 2.74 -4.51 -4.83
C ARG A 481 2.42 -3.20 -5.54
N TYR A 482 1.13 -2.85 -5.64
CA TYR A 482 0.66 -1.64 -6.33
C TYR A 482 0.88 -0.33 -5.56
N MET A 483 1.26 -0.42 -4.28
CA MET A 483 1.71 0.71 -3.47
C MET A 483 3.23 0.91 -3.56
N SER A 484 3.95 0.07 -4.30
CA SER A 484 5.40 0.16 -4.41
C SER A 484 5.83 1.28 -5.37
N GLY A 485 7.07 1.75 -5.20
CA GLY A 485 7.69 2.76 -6.07
C GLY A 485 8.24 2.19 -7.38
N ASP A 486 7.91 0.96 -7.76
CA ASP A 486 8.47 0.30 -8.94
C ASP A 486 8.00 0.95 -10.27
N MET A 487 6.82 1.55 -10.25
CA MET A 487 6.18 2.27 -11.33
C MET A 487 5.39 3.44 -10.75
N TYR A 488 5.36 4.57 -11.46
CA TYR A 488 4.50 5.68 -11.07
C TYR A 488 3.02 5.28 -11.18
N ARG A 489 2.28 5.50 -10.09
CA ARG A 489 0.83 5.30 -9.97
C ARG A 489 0.25 6.51 -9.25
N THR A 490 -0.87 7.02 -9.74
CA THR A 490 -1.72 7.94 -8.97
C THR A 490 -2.31 7.22 -7.76
N ALA A 491 -2.84 7.98 -6.79
CA ALA A 491 -3.46 7.39 -5.59
C ALA A 491 -4.58 6.38 -5.89
N ALA A 492 -5.34 6.56 -6.97
CA ALA A 492 -6.34 5.58 -7.38
C ALA A 492 -5.69 4.34 -8.02
N GLU A 493 -4.67 4.54 -8.86
CA GLU A 493 -3.97 3.47 -9.57
C GLU A 493 -3.14 2.55 -8.67
N THR A 494 -2.91 2.91 -7.40
CA THR A 494 -2.35 1.98 -6.42
C THR A 494 -3.36 0.93 -5.94
N GLY A 495 -4.65 1.15 -6.20
CA GLY A 495 -5.73 0.26 -5.77
C GLY A 495 -6.05 0.30 -4.28
N ALA A 496 -5.44 1.20 -3.51
CA ALA A 496 -5.70 1.31 -2.09
C ALA A 496 -7.09 1.90 -1.80
N SER A 497 -7.66 1.50 -0.67
CA SER A 497 -8.87 2.13 -0.13
C SER A 497 -8.61 3.55 0.42
N PRO A 498 -9.64 4.31 0.81
CA PRO A 498 -9.49 5.62 1.46
C PRO A 498 -8.60 5.61 2.70
N TRP A 499 -8.45 4.45 3.33
CA TRP A 499 -7.65 4.24 4.54
C TRP A 499 -6.22 3.80 4.22
N GLY A 500 -5.84 3.76 2.94
CA GLY A 500 -4.51 3.32 2.50
C GLY A 500 -4.29 1.80 2.59
N ILE A 501 -5.36 1.00 2.55
CA ILE A 501 -5.30 -0.46 2.61
C ILE A 501 -5.27 -1.01 1.17
N PRO A 502 -4.14 -1.60 0.72
CA PRO A 502 -4.05 -2.28 -0.58
C PRO A 502 -4.63 -3.70 -0.54
N ASP A 503 -4.80 -4.26 -1.74
CA ASP A 503 -5.16 -5.66 -2.00
C ASP A 503 -6.48 -6.13 -1.38
N LEU A 504 -7.37 -5.21 -0.96
CA LEU A 504 -8.77 -5.57 -0.66
C LEU A 504 -9.52 -6.08 -1.90
N ALA A 505 -8.94 -5.88 -3.09
CA ALA A 505 -9.45 -6.34 -4.36
C ALA A 505 -8.33 -7.08 -5.10
N GLY A 506 -8.58 -8.33 -5.51
CA GLY A 506 -7.61 -9.17 -6.22
C GLY A 506 -6.61 -9.87 -5.29
N ASN A 507 -5.49 -10.31 -5.87
CA ASN A 507 -4.43 -11.10 -5.23
C ASN A 507 -4.93 -12.42 -4.59
N VAL A 508 -5.46 -12.43 -3.37
CA VAL A 508 -6.13 -13.60 -2.79
C VAL A 508 -7.50 -13.27 -2.21
N TRP A 509 -8.39 -14.25 -2.25
CA TRP A 509 -9.62 -14.21 -1.49
C TRP A 509 -9.31 -14.26 0.00
N GLU A 510 -9.98 -13.42 0.78
CA GLU A 510 -9.74 -13.27 2.22
C GLU A 510 -10.87 -13.87 3.05
N PHE A 511 -10.53 -14.74 4.02
CA PHE A 511 -11.52 -15.33 4.93
C PHE A 511 -12.22 -14.29 5.81
N ILE A 512 -13.55 -14.33 5.87
CA ILE A 512 -14.40 -13.45 6.68
C ILE A 512 -15.51 -14.20 7.42
N LEU A 513 -16.13 -13.51 8.40
CA LEU A 513 -17.39 -13.90 9.02
C LEU A 513 -18.53 -13.15 8.33
N ASN A 514 -19.47 -13.87 7.71
CA ASN A 514 -20.59 -13.21 7.04
C ASN A 514 -21.69 -12.80 8.02
N SER A 515 -22.68 -12.05 7.55
CA SER A 515 -23.76 -11.48 8.38
C SER A 515 -24.70 -12.52 8.97
N SER A 516 -24.60 -13.81 8.60
CA SER A 516 -25.31 -14.89 9.28
C SER A 516 -24.57 -15.40 10.53
N TYR A 517 -23.32 -14.97 10.77
CA TYR A 517 -22.60 -15.23 12.01
C TYR A 517 -23.15 -14.36 13.15
N ALA A 518 -24.06 -14.92 13.95
CA ALA A 518 -24.83 -14.20 14.96
C ALA A 518 -24.17 -14.10 16.35
N SER A 519 -22.84 -14.15 16.43
CA SER A 519 -22.08 -14.03 17.69
C SER A 519 -21.08 -12.87 17.62
N VAL A 520 -20.73 -12.26 18.75
CA VAL A 520 -19.58 -11.34 18.80
C VAL A 520 -18.30 -12.18 18.74
N PRO A 521 -17.46 -12.03 17.70
CA PRO A 521 -16.22 -12.78 17.61
C PRO A 521 -15.24 -12.28 18.67
N ALA A 522 -14.79 -13.19 19.54
CA ALA A 522 -13.69 -12.91 20.46
C ALA A 522 -12.37 -12.71 19.69
N ASN A 523 -11.41 -12.00 20.30
CA ASN A 523 -10.03 -11.96 19.80
C ASN A 523 -9.32 -13.31 20.03
N GLY A 524 -8.24 -13.52 19.29
CA GLY A 524 -7.39 -14.69 19.40
C GLY A 524 -6.81 -14.91 20.79
N THR A 525 -6.56 -16.18 21.14
CA THR A 525 -6.14 -16.58 22.49
C THR A 525 -4.62 -16.58 22.69
N GLY A 526 -3.86 -16.20 21.68
CA GLY A 526 -2.41 -16.35 21.66
C GLY A 526 -1.94 -17.78 21.44
N THR A 527 -2.85 -18.74 21.17
CA THR A 527 -2.56 -20.15 20.90
C THR A 527 -3.07 -20.55 19.51
N VAL A 528 -2.72 -21.74 19.03
CA VAL A 528 -3.28 -22.29 17.78
C VAL A 528 -4.76 -22.64 17.90
N TYR A 529 -5.26 -22.81 19.12
CA TYR A 529 -6.67 -23.08 19.37
C TYR A 529 -7.44 -21.77 19.31
N TRP A 530 -8.35 -21.67 18.33
CA TRP A 530 -9.20 -20.50 18.20
C TRP A 530 -10.34 -20.50 19.21
N PRO A 531 -10.87 -19.32 19.57
CA PRO A 531 -12.04 -19.21 20.43
C PRO A 531 -13.19 -20.09 19.93
N GLY A 532 -13.85 -20.82 20.84
CA GLY A 532 -14.92 -21.76 20.49
C GLY A 532 -16.15 -21.11 19.83
N GLY A 533 -16.27 -19.78 19.90
CA GLY A 533 -17.30 -19.02 19.20
C GLY A 533 -17.02 -18.84 17.71
N TRP A 534 -15.79 -19.01 17.22
CA TRP A 534 -15.50 -18.85 15.79
C TRP A 534 -16.09 -20.03 14.99
N PRO A 535 -16.51 -19.79 13.74
CA PRO A 535 -17.01 -20.84 12.87
C PRO A 535 -16.02 -22.00 12.74
N VAL A 536 -16.54 -23.22 12.87
CA VAL A 536 -15.76 -24.43 12.58
C VAL A 536 -15.49 -24.54 11.07
N PRO A 537 -14.43 -25.23 10.64
CA PRO A 537 -14.16 -25.47 9.23
C PRO A 537 -15.37 -26.08 8.53
N GLY A 538 -15.76 -25.49 7.39
CA GLY A 538 -16.93 -25.91 6.60
C GLY A 538 -18.26 -25.29 7.02
N ALA A 539 -18.28 -24.41 8.04
CA ALA A 539 -19.48 -23.67 8.40
C ALA A 539 -19.82 -22.60 7.33
N THR A 540 -21.11 -22.44 7.03
CA THR A 540 -21.63 -21.49 6.02
C THR A 540 -21.65 -20.04 6.49
N ASN A 541 -21.44 -19.79 7.78
CA ASN A 541 -21.30 -18.44 8.34
C ASN A 541 -19.86 -17.90 8.27
N ALA A 542 -18.94 -18.66 7.67
CA ALA A 542 -17.64 -18.21 7.19
C ALA A 542 -17.58 -18.28 5.65
N GLY A 543 -16.79 -17.40 5.06
CA GLY A 543 -16.58 -17.38 3.61
C GLY A 543 -15.45 -16.45 3.22
N LEU A 544 -15.52 -15.91 2.01
CA LEU A 544 -14.43 -15.22 1.35
C LEU A 544 -14.90 -13.90 0.71
N ARG A 545 -14.01 -12.89 0.72
CA ARG A 545 -14.21 -11.59 0.05
C ARG A 545 -12.96 -11.14 -0.72
N GLY A 546 -13.13 -10.13 -1.59
CA GLY A 546 -12.04 -9.43 -2.29
C GLY A 546 -11.69 -9.94 -3.69
N GLY A 547 -12.09 -11.15 -4.06
CA GLY A 547 -11.63 -11.74 -5.32
C GLY A 547 -10.20 -12.29 -5.20
N GLY A 548 -9.61 -12.74 -6.30
CA GLY A 548 -8.23 -13.22 -6.29
C GLY A 548 -7.58 -13.11 -7.67
N TRP A 549 -6.29 -13.43 -7.75
CA TRP A 549 -5.47 -13.26 -8.95
C TRP A 549 -6.03 -13.92 -10.22
N SER A 550 -6.82 -14.98 -10.07
CA SER A 550 -7.42 -15.74 -11.18
C SER A 550 -8.84 -15.29 -11.56
N TYR A 551 -9.40 -14.28 -10.90
CA TYR A 551 -10.81 -13.89 -11.03
C TYR A 551 -10.99 -12.58 -11.79
N ILE A 552 -12.13 -12.46 -12.47
CA ILE A 552 -12.49 -11.28 -13.28
C ILE A 552 -12.98 -10.11 -12.41
N ALA A 553 -13.10 -8.92 -13.02
CA ALA A 553 -13.44 -7.67 -12.35
C ALA A 553 -14.79 -7.69 -11.59
N SER A 554 -15.73 -8.59 -11.90
CA SER A 554 -16.99 -8.68 -11.14
C SER A 554 -16.78 -9.21 -9.72
N TYR A 555 -15.76 -10.03 -9.47
CA TYR A 555 -15.51 -10.67 -8.17
C TYR A 555 -14.66 -9.83 -7.22
N VAL A 556 -14.04 -8.76 -7.72
CA VAL A 556 -13.12 -7.89 -6.95
C VAL A 556 -13.81 -6.58 -6.51
N ARG A 557 -15.13 -6.48 -6.70
CA ARG A 557 -15.93 -5.33 -6.25
C ARG A 557 -16.11 -5.39 -4.73
N VAL A 558 -16.09 -4.23 -4.08
CA VAL A 558 -16.17 -4.13 -2.62
C VAL A 558 -17.44 -4.80 -2.07
N SER A 559 -18.54 -4.81 -2.82
CA SER A 559 -19.82 -5.44 -2.41
C SER A 559 -20.06 -6.84 -3.00
N ASP A 560 -19.10 -7.44 -3.74
CA ASP A 560 -19.30 -8.78 -4.33
C ASP A 560 -19.30 -9.91 -3.30
N ARG A 561 -20.38 -10.69 -3.25
CA ARG A 561 -20.60 -11.68 -2.19
C ARG A 561 -20.51 -13.13 -2.65
N TYR A 562 -19.96 -13.41 -3.83
CA TYR A 562 -20.10 -14.72 -4.46
C TYR A 562 -19.66 -15.89 -3.59
N PHE A 563 -18.58 -15.72 -2.80
CA PHE A 563 -18.08 -16.73 -1.86
C PHE A 563 -18.26 -16.34 -0.37
N THR A 564 -19.14 -15.39 -0.04
CA THR A 564 -19.36 -14.96 1.37
C THR A 564 -19.84 -16.06 2.30
N SER A 565 -20.44 -17.12 1.76
CA SER A 565 -20.64 -18.39 2.45
C SER A 565 -19.92 -19.48 1.68
N TRP A 566 -18.97 -20.15 2.33
CA TRP A 566 -18.18 -21.20 1.69
C TRP A 566 -17.94 -22.36 2.65
N ALA A 567 -18.71 -23.42 2.50
CA ALA A 567 -18.63 -24.63 3.33
C ALA A 567 -17.43 -25.54 3.00
N ASN A 568 -16.42 -25.03 2.30
CA ASN A 568 -15.25 -25.82 1.90
C ASN A 568 -14.12 -25.72 2.94
N THR A 569 -13.47 -26.85 3.21
CA THR A 569 -12.33 -26.95 4.13
C THR A 569 -10.99 -27.04 3.40
N SER A 570 -10.98 -27.03 2.06
CA SER A 570 -9.78 -27.22 1.25
C SER A 570 -8.92 -25.97 1.15
N ARG A 571 -7.62 -26.18 0.98
CA ARG A 571 -6.65 -25.14 0.58
C ARG A 571 -6.80 -24.84 -0.92
N SER A 572 -6.64 -23.58 -1.32
CA SER A 572 -6.67 -23.16 -2.72
C SER A 572 -5.57 -22.16 -3.04
N SER A 573 -5.09 -22.18 -4.28
CA SER A 573 -4.05 -21.28 -4.80
C SER A 573 -4.44 -19.80 -4.78
N SER A 574 -5.73 -19.49 -4.58
CA SER A 574 -6.25 -18.13 -4.47
C SER A 574 -6.87 -17.84 -3.10
N PHE A 575 -6.72 -18.71 -2.09
CA PHE A 575 -7.26 -18.44 -0.73
C PHE A 575 -6.14 -18.04 0.21
N GLY A 576 -6.28 -16.83 0.76
CA GLY A 576 -5.44 -16.31 1.82
C GLY A 576 -6.31 -15.72 2.93
N ALA A 577 -5.78 -14.75 3.66
CA ALA A 577 -6.48 -14.12 4.75
C ALA A 577 -5.87 -12.79 5.15
N ARG A 578 -6.70 -11.98 5.81
CA ARG A 578 -6.35 -10.76 6.51
C ARG A 578 -7.02 -10.78 7.87
N CYS A 579 -6.40 -10.15 8.85
CA CYS A 579 -6.85 -10.20 10.24
C CYS A 579 -7.42 -8.84 10.66
N ALA A 580 -8.31 -8.84 11.66
CA ALA A 580 -8.75 -7.64 12.36
C ALA A 580 -8.59 -7.78 13.86
N ARG A 581 -8.76 -6.67 14.57
CA ARG A 581 -8.85 -6.62 16.02
C ARG A 581 -9.63 -5.38 16.44
N THR A 582 -10.52 -5.55 17.41
CA THR A 582 -11.25 -4.42 18.01
C THR A 582 -10.30 -3.66 18.94
N PRO A 583 -10.37 -2.31 19.04
CA PRO A 583 -9.45 -1.49 19.83
C PRO A 583 -9.39 -1.83 21.31
#